data_AF-A0A538U050-F1
#
_entry.id   AF-A0A538U050-F1
#
_cell.length_a   1.000
_cell.length_b   1.000
_cell.length_c   1.000
_cell.angle_alpha   90.00
_cell.angle_beta   90.00
_cell.angle_gamma   90.00
#
_symmetry.space_group_name_H-M   'P 1'
#
loop_
_entity.id
_entity.type
_entity.pdbx_description
1 polymer ?
#
loop_
_entity_poly.entity_id
_entity_poly.type
_entity_poly.pdbx_seq_one_letter_code
_entity_poly.pdbx_strand_id
1 'polypeptide(L)'
;MEASVVPGEPAPRHPWVWAVLYFPFGLTIGFPSIALGYLASRAGVSVSVIAGVIGMTWLASGWKFTWAPLGDYTLSRKKWYRIAISLVSVGFIAMSVVPLGRSTMPLLSGIVLLTSIAGTFIAFATEGLMTHNSPPAMR
;
A
#
# COMPACT_ATOMS: atom_id res chain seq x y z
N MET A 1 -31.67 -27.05 -11.80
CA MET A 1 -30.76 -27.26 -10.65
C MET A 1 -30.45 -25.88 -10.09
N GLU A 2 -31.38 -25.34 -9.32
CA GLU A 2 -31.24 -24.02 -8.70
C GLU A 2 -30.20 -24.11 -7.59
N ALA A 3 -29.23 -23.20 -7.62
CA ALA A 3 -28.28 -23.04 -6.53
C ALA A 3 -29.06 -22.62 -5.28
N SER A 4 -29.20 -23.54 -4.33
CA SER A 4 -29.71 -23.24 -3.00
C SER A 4 -28.76 -22.25 -2.34
N VAL A 5 -29.12 -20.96 -2.36
CA VAL A 5 -28.44 -19.94 -1.56
C VAL A 5 -28.69 -20.31 -0.10
N VAL A 6 -27.66 -20.84 0.55
CA VAL A 6 -27.71 -21.14 1.99
C VAL A 6 -27.92 -19.81 2.72
N PRO A 7 -28.99 -19.65 3.53
CA PRO A 7 -29.25 -18.40 4.22
C PRO A 7 -28.08 -18.06 5.15
N GLY A 8 -27.35 -16.98 4.84
CA GLY A 8 -26.21 -16.50 5.64
C GLY A 8 -24.88 -16.38 4.88
N GLU A 9 -24.77 -16.82 3.62
CA GLU A 9 -23.55 -16.58 2.86
C GLU A 9 -23.40 -15.11 2.43
N PRO A 10 -22.19 -14.50 2.57
CA PRO A 10 -21.95 -13.16 2.07
C PRO A 10 -22.21 -13.11 0.56
N ALA A 11 -23.10 -12.21 0.14
CA ALA A 11 -23.34 -12.01 -1.29
C ALA A 11 -22.02 -11.60 -1.99
N PRO A 12 -21.71 -12.15 -3.18
CA PRO A 12 -20.52 -11.80 -3.93
C PRO A 12 -20.45 -10.28 -4.13
N ARG A 13 -19.33 -9.67 -3.71
CA ARG A 13 -19.05 -8.27 -4.03
C ARG A 13 -18.45 -8.19 -5.42
N HIS A 14 -18.85 -7.19 -6.19
CA HIS A 14 -18.27 -6.94 -7.50
C HIS A 14 -16.74 -6.75 -7.37
N PRO A 15 -15.90 -7.42 -8.18
CA PRO A 15 -14.44 -7.42 -8.02
C PRO A 15 -13.81 -6.02 -8.00
N TRP A 16 -14.44 -5.07 -8.69
CA TRP A 16 -13.99 -3.67 -8.71
C TRP A 16 -13.99 -3.00 -7.34
N VAL A 17 -14.83 -3.44 -6.40
CA VAL A 17 -14.76 -2.93 -5.02
C VAL A 17 -13.39 -3.23 -4.42
N TRP A 18 -12.88 -4.43 -4.60
CA TRP A 18 -11.57 -4.81 -4.10
C TRP A 18 -10.44 -4.15 -4.89
N ALA A 19 -10.59 -4.02 -6.21
CA ALA A 19 -9.61 -3.32 -7.04
C ALA A 19 -9.43 -1.86 -6.59
N VAL A 20 -10.53 -1.15 -6.32
CA VAL A 20 -10.50 0.24 -5.82
C VAL A 20 -9.85 0.32 -4.44
N LEU A 21 -10.14 -0.63 -3.55
CA LEU A 21 -9.53 -0.66 -2.22
C LEU A 21 -8.04 -1.02 -2.25
N TYR A 22 -7.61 -1.86 -3.19
CA TYR A 22 -6.21 -2.29 -3.32
C TYR A 22 -5.34 -1.30 -4.10
N PHE A 23 -5.95 -0.51 -5.00
CA PHE A 23 -5.25 0.43 -5.87
C PHE A 23 -4.24 1.33 -5.15
N PRO A 24 -4.54 1.95 -3.98
CA PRO A 24 -3.58 2.79 -3.29
C PRO A 24 -2.31 2.06 -2.86
N PHE A 25 -2.38 0.75 -2.57
CA PHE A 25 -1.18 -0.04 -2.30
C PHE A 25 -0.31 -0.19 -3.56
N GLY A 26 -0.92 -0.39 -4.73
CA GLY A 26 -0.19 -0.39 -6.00
C GLY A 26 0.59 0.92 -6.24
N LEU A 27 0.01 2.06 -5.84
CA LEU A 27 0.70 3.35 -5.95
C LEU A 27 1.97 3.43 -5.10
N THR A 28 2.00 2.81 -3.92
CA THR A 28 3.21 2.85 -3.05
C THR A 28 4.41 2.17 -3.69
N ILE A 29 4.18 1.33 -4.71
CA ILE A 29 5.22 0.70 -5.53
C ILE A 29 5.46 1.50 -6.81
N GLY A 30 4.40 1.78 -7.57
CA GLY A 30 4.50 2.38 -8.89
C GLY A 30 5.04 3.81 -8.88
N PHE A 31 4.59 4.65 -7.96
CA PHE A 31 4.97 6.06 -7.96
C PHE A 31 6.45 6.30 -7.60
N PRO A 32 7.02 5.70 -6.53
CA PRO A 32 8.46 5.80 -6.26
C PRO A 32 9.31 5.25 -7.42
N SER A 33 8.90 4.11 -7.98
CA SER A 33 9.67 3.39 -8.99
C SER A 33 9.66 4.07 -10.37
N ILE A 34 8.57 4.75 -10.71
CA ILE A 34 8.36 5.32 -12.05
C ILE A 34 8.44 6.85 -11.99
N ALA A 35 7.44 7.49 -11.39
CA ALA A 35 7.29 8.95 -11.45
C ALA A 35 8.41 9.66 -10.67
N LEU A 36 8.62 9.27 -9.41
CA LEU A 36 9.64 9.89 -8.55
C LEU A 36 11.05 9.61 -9.09
N GLY A 37 11.33 8.37 -9.49
CA GLY A 37 12.61 8.00 -10.09
C GLY A 37 12.91 8.78 -11.37
N TYR A 38 11.93 8.93 -12.26
CA TYR A 38 12.08 9.73 -13.47
C TYR A 38 12.33 11.21 -13.17
N LEU A 39 11.53 11.82 -12.29
CA LEU A 39 11.69 13.23 -11.92
C LEU A 39 13.03 13.49 -11.23
N ALA A 40 13.47 12.60 -10.34
CA ALA A 40 14.77 12.71 -9.67
C ALA A 40 15.94 12.58 -10.67
N SER A 41 15.82 11.70 -11.66
CA SER A 41 16.79 11.58 -12.76
C SER A 41 16.88 12.89 -13.56
N ARG A 42 15.74 13.51 -13.90
CA ARG A 42 15.69 14.80 -14.58
C ARG A 42 16.29 15.95 -13.76
N ALA A 43 16.22 15.84 -12.43
CA ALA A 43 16.86 16.77 -11.49
C ALA A 43 18.37 16.51 -11.28
N GLY A 44 18.97 15.56 -12.01
CA GLY A 44 20.40 15.26 -11.93
C GLY A 44 20.82 14.43 -10.71
N VAL A 45 19.87 13.76 -10.04
CA VAL A 45 20.18 12.81 -8.98
C VAL A 45 20.77 11.53 -9.59
N SER A 46 21.81 10.96 -8.97
CA SER A 46 22.45 9.76 -9.49
C SER A 46 21.50 8.55 -9.39
N VAL A 47 21.63 7.63 -10.35
CA VAL A 47 20.84 6.39 -10.41
C VAL A 47 20.99 5.57 -9.12
N SER A 48 22.19 5.53 -8.53
CA SER A 48 22.44 4.84 -7.27
C SER A 48 21.60 5.36 -6.11
N VAL A 49 21.44 6.69 -6.01
CA VAL A 49 20.65 7.33 -4.95
C VAL A 49 19.16 7.11 -5.20
N ILE A 50 18.71 7.22 -6.45
CA ILE A 50 17.33 6.91 -6.84
C ILE A 50 16.98 5.45 -6.51
N ALA A 51 17.87 4.51 -6.83
CA ALA A 51 17.69 3.10 -6.51
C ALA A 51 17.61 2.87 -5.00
N GLY A 52 18.38 3.62 -4.20
CA GLY A 52 18.29 3.59 -2.74
C GLY A 52 16.91 4.03 -2.22
N VAL A 53 16.34 5.11 -2.77
CA VAL A 53 14.98 5.57 -2.42
C VAL A 53 13.94 4.52 -2.80
N ILE A 54 14.00 3.98 -4.03
CA ILE A 54 13.09 2.94 -4.51
C ILE A 54 13.21 1.66 -3.66
N GLY A 55 14.43 1.33 -3.24
CA GLY A 55 14.72 0.18 -2.37
C GLY A 55 13.93 0.20 -1.06
N MET A 56 13.58 1.38 -0.55
CA MET A 56 12.79 1.53 0.69
C MET A 56 11.37 0.97 0.55
N THR A 57 10.78 1.00 -0.64
CA THR A 57 9.49 0.35 -0.91
C THR A 57 9.58 -1.16 -0.69
N TRP A 58 10.67 -1.78 -1.16
CA TRP A 58 10.90 -3.20 -1.05
C TRP A 58 11.28 -3.60 0.37
N LEU A 59 12.01 -2.75 1.09
CA LEU A 59 12.33 -2.95 2.49
C LEU A 59 11.06 -3.12 3.33
N ALA A 60 10.06 -2.24 3.13
CA ALA A 60 8.77 -2.37 3.80
C ALA A 60 8.11 -3.72 3.49
N SER A 61 8.08 -4.12 2.22
CA SER A 61 7.43 -5.37 1.81
C SER A 61 8.15 -6.61 2.34
N GLY A 62 9.49 -6.61 2.38
CA GLY A 62 10.30 -7.70 2.88
C GLY A 62 10.26 -7.85 4.41
N TRP A 63 10.12 -6.74 5.13
CA TRP A 63 10.11 -6.72 6.60
C TRP A 63 8.72 -6.62 7.22
N LYS A 64 7.65 -6.74 6.42
CA LYS A 64 6.27 -6.61 6.90
C LYS A 64 5.88 -7.56 8.03
N PHE A 65 6.57 -8.70 8.15
CA PHE A 65 6.37 -9.65 9.25
C PHE A 65 6.64 -9.05 10.63
N THR A 66 7.48 -8.00 10.72
CA THR A 66 7.82 -7.38 12.01
C THR A 66 6.67 -6.57 12.61
N TRP A 67 5.80 -6.00 11.78
CA TRP A 67 4.61 -5.27 12.23
C TRP A 67 3.29 -5.98 11.88
N ALA A 68 3.34 -7.16 11.25
CA ALA A 68 2.15 -7.97 11.01
C ALA A 68 1.35 -8.27 12.30
N PRO A 69 1.97 -8.62 13.45
CA PRO A 69 1.22 -8.85 14.70
C PRO A 69 0.41 -7.63 15.14
N LEU A 70 0.90 -6.42 14.86
CA LEU A 70 0.16 -5.20 15.16
C LEU A 70 -1.15 -5.15 14.34
N GLY A 71 -1.09 -5.52 13.07
CA GLY A 71 -2.27 -5.63 12.20
C GLY A 71 -3.26 -6.67 12.68
N ASP A 72 -2.76 -7.82 13.12
CA ASP A 72 -3.56 -8.99 13.48
C ASP A 72 -4.29 -8.85 14.82
N TYR A 73 -3.63 -8.27 15.84
CA TYR A 73 -4.12 -8.35 17.22
C TYR A 73 -4.76 -7.06 17.78
N THR A 74 -4.74 -5.93 17.06
CA THR A 74 -5.13 -4.64 17.66
C THR A 74 -6.49 -4.10 17.19
N LEU A 75 -6.60 -3.72 15.92
CA LEU A 75 -7.77 -3.02 15.38
C LEU A 75 -8.50 -3.87 14.33
N SER A 76 -9.74 -3.49 14.02
CA SER A 76 -10.47 -4.12 12.93
C SER A 76 -9.87 -3.74 11.57
N ARG A 77 -10.00 -4.63 10.57
CA ARG A 77 -9.54 -4.41 9.19
C ARG A 77 -10.05 -3.08 8.61
N LYS A 78 -11.31 -2.71 8.85
CA LYS A 78 -11.88 -1.42 8.42
C LYS A 78 -11.20 -0.20 9.09
N LYS A 79 -10.81 -0.31 10.37
CA LYS A 79 -10.06 0.76 11.06
C LYS A 79 -8.64 0.86 10.51
N TRP A 80 -7.95 -0.26 10.35
CA TRP A 80 -6.62 -0.30 9.75
C TRP A 80 -6.60 0.27 8.34
N TYR A 81 -7.57 -0.08 7.50
CA TYR A 81 -7.69 0.49 6.16
C TYR A 81 -7.77 2.02 6.19
N ARG A 82 -8.63 2.60 7.05
CA ARG A 82 -8.81 4.06 7.16
C ARG A 82 -7.55 4.78 7.65
N ILE A 83 -6.82 4.19 8.60
CA ILE A 83 -5.55 4.74 9.08
C ILE A 83 -4.51 4.69 7.95
N ALA A 84 -4.36 3.51 7.35
CA ALA A 84 -3.38 3.25 6.31
C ALA A 84 -3.58 4.14 5.09
N ILE A 85 -4.82 4.27 4.57
CA ILE A 85 -5.10 5.14 3.43
C ILE A 85 -4.81 6.61 3.75
N SER A 86 -5.12 7.06 4.96
CA SER A 86 -4.83 8.44 5.38
C SER A 86 -3.33 8.71 5.42
N LEU A 87 -2.55 7.79 6.00
CA LEU A 87 -1.09 7.89 6.05
C LEU A 87 -0.46 7.82 4.65
N VAL A 88 -0.97 6.94 3.79
CA VAL A 88 -0.52 6.83 2.39
C VAL A 88 -0.81 8.12 1.61
N SER A 89 -2.00 8.71 1.76
CA SER A 89 -2.32 9.99 1.13
C SER A 89 -1.39 11.12 1.60
N VAL A 90 -1.13 11.23 2.91
CA VAL A 90 -0.17 12.20 3.45
C VAL A 90 1.23 11.95 2.91
N GLY A 91 1.64 10.68 2.82
CA GLY A 91 2.91 10.27 2.23
C GLY A 91 3.08 10.72 0.77
N PHE A 92 2.04 10.54 -0.06
CA PHE A 92 2.06 11.01 -1.44
C PHE A 92 2.13 12.52 -1.57
N ILE A 93 1.39 13.25 -0.74
CA ILE A 93 1.47 14.72 -0.69
C ILE A 93 2.90 15.12 -0.31
N ALA A 94 3.47 14.51 0.73
CA ALA A 94 4.84 14.79 1.17
C ALA A 94 5.88 14.52 0.07
N MET A 95 5.79 13.39 -0.65
CA MET A 95 6.68 13.10 -1.79
C MET A 95 6.54 14.11 -2.93
N SER A 96 5.35 14.69 -3.10
CA SER A 96 5.07 15.63 -4.20
C SER A 96 5.54 17.06 -3.90
N VAL A 97 5.63 17.45 -2.63
CA VAL A 97 6.06 18.80 -2.22
C VAL A 97 7.53 18.90 -1.85
N VAL A 98 8.19 17.79 -1.49
CA VAL A 98 9.62 17.79 -1.16
C VAL A 98 10.44 18.04 -2.42
N PRO A 99 11.30 19.09 -2.45
CA PRO A 99 12.15 19.37 -3.60
C PRO A 99 13.09 18.20 -3.90
N LEU A 100 13.31 17.91 -5.19
CA LEU A 100 14.21 16.84 -5.62
C LEU A 100 15.64 17.38 -5.71
N GLY A 101 16.45 17.10 -4.68
CA GLY A 101 17.87 17.45 -4.63
C GLY A 101 18.66 16.48 -3.76
N ARG A 102 19.99 16.46 -3.89
CA ARG A 102 20.83 15.48 -3.16
C ARG A 102 20.65 15.55 -1.65
N SER A 103 20.44 16.75 -1.09
CA SER A 103 20.25 16.95 0.36
C SER A 103 18.90 16.44 0.89
N THR A 104 17.86 16.34 0.04
CA THR A 104 16.52 15.91 0.44
C THR A 104 16.28 14.41 0.21
N MET A 105 17.18 13.71 -0.48
CA MET A 105 17.04 12.27 -0.76
C MET A 105 16.90 11.41 0.49
N PRO A 106 17.65 11.62 1.59
CA PRO A 106 17.43 10.84 2.82
C PRO A 106 16.03 11.04 3.41
N LEU A 107 15.50 12.26 3.35
CA LEU A 107 14.13 12.55 3.79
C LEU A 107 13.10 11.82 2.91
N LEU A 108 13.27 11.86 1.58
CA LEU A 108 12.41 11.12 0.66
C LEU A 108 12.46 9.61 0.89
N SER A 109 13.63 9.03 1.14
CA SER A 109 13.77 7.62 1.51
C SER A 109 12.93 7.28 2.75
N GLY A 110 12.99 8.12 3.78
CA GLY A 110 12.18 7.96 4.99
C GLY A 110 10.67 8.05 4.71
N ILE A 111 10.25 9.03 3.90
CA ILE A 111 8.84 9.20 3.51
C ILE A 111 8.37 7.98 2.71
N VAL A 112 9.15 7.51 1.72
CA VAL A 112 8.83 6.31 0.92
C VAL A 112 8.73 5.07 1.81
N LEU A 113 9.65 4.89 2.75
CA LEU A 113 9.61 3.77 3.69
C LEU A 113 8.33 3.80 4.52
N LEU A 114 8.04 4.91 5.20
CA LEU A 114 6.85 5.05 6.05
C LEU A 114 5.54 4.90 5.26
N THR A 115 5.49 5.48 4.07
CA THR A 115 4.35 5.35 3.16
C THR A 115 4.16 3.90 2.72
N SER A 116 5.24 3.18 2.45
CA SER A 116 5.19 1.78 2.04
C SER A 116 4.79 0.87 3.20
N ILE A 117 5.28 1.12 4.42
CA ILE A 117 4.83 0.45 5.65
C ILE A 117 3.32 0.62 5.81
N ALA A 118 2.81 1.85 5.73
CA ALA A 118 1.37 2.11 5.77
C ALA A 118 0.64 1.38 4.63
N GLY A 119 1.20 1.37 3.42
CA GLY A 119 0.69 0.63 2.28
C GLY A 119 0.50 -0.86 2.56
N THR A 120 1.41 -1.50 3.30
CA THR A 120 1.24 -2.93 3.66
C THR A 120 -0.03 -3.20 4.47
N PHE A 121 -0.50 -2.23 5.28
CA PHE A 121 -1.76 -2.35 6.00
C PHE A 121 -2.99 -2.19 5.08
N ILE A 122 -2.88 -1.49 3.95
CA ILE A 122 -3.94 -1.45 2.93
C ILE A 122 -4.12 -2.83 2.31
N ALA A 123 -3.02 -3.48 1.92
CA ALA A 123 -3.04 -4.83 1.36
C ALA A 123 -3.65 -5.81 2.35
N PHE A 124 -3.10 -5.86 3.58
CA PHE A 124 -3.60 -6.68 4.68
C PHE A 124 -5.11 -6.49 4.94
N ALA A 125 -5.55 -5.24 5.10
CA ALA A 125 -6.94 -4.96 5.42
C ALA A 125 -7.88 -5.34 4.27
N THR A 126 -7.46 -5.09 3.03
CA THR A 126 -8.26 -5.38 1.83
C THR A 126 -8.36 -6.88 1.59
N GLU A 127 -7.26 -7.61 1.68
CA GLU A 127 -7.24 -9.09 1.57
C GLU A 127 -8.11 -9.72 2.65
N GLY A 128 -7.98 -9.28 3.92
CA GLY A 128 -8.83 -9.76 5.00
C GLY A 128 -10.32 -9.46 4.78
N LEU A 129 -10.65 -8.26 4.29
CA LEU A 129 -12.04 -7.92 3.95
C LEU A 129 -12.55 -8.76 2.77
N MET A 130 -11.75 -8.99 1.75
CA MET A 130 -12.11 -9.82 0.59
C MET A 130 -12.43 -11.25 1.04
N THR A 131 -11.53 -11.88 1.78
CA THR A 131 -11.72 -13.25 2.26
C THR A 131 -13.00 -13.40 3.10
N HIS A 132 -13.28 -12.46 4.00
CA HIS A 132 -14.47 -12.53 4.85
C HIS A 132 -15.78 -12.13 4.17
N ASN A 133 -15.74 -11.45 3.02
CA ASN A 133 -16.93 -11.01 2.28
C ASN A 133 -17.13 -11.74 0.95
N SER A 134 -16.30 -12.72 0.62
CA SER A 134 -16.51 -13.63 -0.51
C SER A 134 -17.10 -14.97 -0.04
N PRO A 135 -18.01 -15.59 -0.82
CA PRO A 135 -18.50 -16.94 -0.56
C PRO A 135 -17.35 -17.96 -0.49
N PRO A 136 -17.45 -19.03 0.32
CA PRO A 136 -16.41 -20.06 0.42
C PRO A 136 -16.01 -20.68 -0.93
N ALA A 137 -16.96 -20.83 -1.85
CA ALA A 137 -16.71 -21.37 -3.19
C ALA A 137 -15.86 -20.47 -4.10
N MET A 138 -15.59 -19.22 -3.70
CA MET A 138 -14.82 -18.22 -4.46
C MET A 138 -13.51 -17.80 -3.78
N ARG A 139 -13.08 -18.50 -2.71
CA ARG A 139 -11.83 -18.24 -1.99
C ARG A 139 -10.73 -19.18 -2.50
#